data_AF-A0A6F8ZL82-F1
#
_entry.id   AF-A0A6F8ZL82-F1
#
_cell.length_a   1.000
_cell.length_b   1.000
_cell.length_c   1.000
_cell.angle_alpha   90.00
_cell.angle_beta   90.00
_cell.angle_gamma   90.00
#
_symmetry.space_group_name_H-M   'P 1'
#
loop_
_entity.id
_entity.type
_entity.pdbx_description
1 polymer ?
#
loop_
_entity_poly.entity_id
_entity_poly.type
_entity_poly.pdbx_seq_one_letter_code
_entity_poly.pdbx_strand_id
1 'polypeptide(L)'
;MAEDIPVEDYPTEIEEQLTGFESSVGAVNNMVQTILSMPRNELVQKLDPLEQAKLDLMSAYSLNSLFWMYLVTQGINPKEHAIKQELERIRTYMNRVKEITDRRKAARLDKAAASRFLRNALWEPEEGGSKDTPGRAPQHTPGRGRITPGRGHNTPGRGHHKRFDDHQSK
;
A
#
# COMPACT_ATOMS: atom_id res chain seq x y z
N MET A 1 18.91 48.12 -26.43
CA MET A 1 17.58 48.32 -27.02
C MET A 1 17.28 47.04 -27.77
N ALA A 2 16.42 46.19 -27.21
CA ALA A 2 16.01 44.97 -27.88
C ALA A 2 15.03 45.39 -28.98
N GLU A 3 15.29 44.97 -30.22
CA GLU A 3 14.40 45.24 -31.34
C GLU A 3 13.08 44.52 -31.09
N ASP A 4 11.96 45.26 -31.11
CA ASP A 4 10.62 44.71 -31.15
C ASP A 4 10.47 43.92 -32.45
N ILE A 5 10.65 42.60 -32.34
CA ILE A 5 10.35 41.66 -33.40
C ILE A 5 8.85 41.80 -33.68
N PRO A 6 8.42 42.11 -34.92
CA PRO A 6 7.00 42.14 -35.24
C PRO A 6 6.43 40.77 -34.90
N VAL A 7 5.45 40.73 -34.00
CA VAL A 7 4.67 39.52 -33.75
C VAL A 7 3.97 39.22 -35.07
N GLU A 8 4.55 38.35 -35.90
CA GLU A 8 3.81 37.74 -36.99
C GLU A 8 2.69 36.96 -36.33
N ASP A 9 1.48 37.54 -36.40
CA ASP A 9 0.28 36.85 -35.99
C ASP A 9 0.23 35.51 -36.74
N TYR A 10 0.09 34.44 -35.97
CA TYR A 10 -0.07 33.11 -36.51
C TYR A 10 -1.38 33.03 -37.32
N PRO A 11 -1.52 32.05 -38.24
CA PRO A 11 -2.72 31.92 -39.06
C PRO A 11 -4.00 31.83 -38.21
N THR A 12 -5.06 32.55 -38.58
CA THR A 12 -6.30 32.61 -37.78
C THR A 12 -7.00 31.25 -37.68
N GLU A 13 -6.72 30.32 -38.59
CA GLU A 13 -7.24 28.96 -38.56
C GLU A 13 -6.82 28.16 -37.31
N ILE A 14 -5.71 28.55 -36.66
CA ILE A 14 -5.21 27.88 -35.45
C ILE A 14 -5.50 28.64 -34.15
N GLU A 15 -6.10 29.83 -34.24
CA GLU A 15 -6.35 30.71 -33.08
C GLU A 15 -7.22 30.04 -32.03
N GLU A 16 -8.30 29.38 -32.44
CA GLU A 16 -9.19 28.65 -31.54
C GLU A 16 -8.45 27.49 -30.84
N GLN A 17 -7.62 26.76 -31.59
CA GLN A 17 -6.85 25.62 -31.07
C GLN A 17 -5.80 26.08 -30.06
N LEU A 18 -5.13 27.20 -30.34
CA LEU A 18 -4.10 27.77 -29.48
C LEU A 18 -4.71 28.33 -28.19
N THR A 19 -5.82 29.07 -28.30
CA THR A 19 -6.55 29.59 -27.13
C THR A 19 -7.08 28.45 -26.25
N GLY A 20 -7.61 27.39 -26.87
CA GLY A 20 -8.05 26.19 -26.15
C GLY A 20 -6.89 25.45 -25.47
N PHE A 21 -5.74 25.36 -26.13
CA PHE A 21 -4.54 24.77 -25.57
C PHE A 21 -4.00 25.58 -24.39
N GLU A 22 -3.87 26.90 -24.52
CA GLU A 22 -3.44 27.81 -23.45
C GLU A 22 -4.35 27.69 -22.23
N SER A 23 -5.67 27.73 -22.44
CA SER A 23 -6.65 27.57 -21.37
C SER A 23 -6.50 26.21 -20.65
N SER A 24 -6.28 25.14 -21.42
CA SER A 24 -6.09 23.79 -20.89
C SER A 24 -4.78 23.68 -20.09
N VAL A 25 -3.69 24.24 -20.59
CA VAL A 25 -2.39 24.28 -19.90
C VAL A 25 -2.48 25.10 -18.63
N GLY A 26 -3.18 26.24 -18.65
CA GLY A 26 -3.45 27.06 -17.47
C GLY A 26 -4.21 26.30 -16.39
N ALA A 27 -5.25 25.55 -16.78
CA ALA A 27 -5.99 24.69 -15.84
C ALA A 27 -5.10 23.61 -15.21
N VAL A 28 -4.26 22.94 -16.01
CA VAL A 28 -3.31 21.93 -15.51
C VAL A 28 -2.28 22.56 -14.56
N ASN A 29 -1.73 23.73 -14.90
CA ASN A 29 -0.78 24.44 -14.05
C ASN A 29 -1.41 24.76 -12.68
N ASN A 30 -2.65 25.25 -12.64
CA ASN A 30 -3.35 25.52 -11.38
C ASN A 30 -3.53 24.26 -10.51
N MET A 31 -3.88 23.12 -11.14
CA MET A 31 -3.99 21.84 -10.43
C MET A 31 -2.64 21.38 -9.88
N VAL A 32 -1.56 21.48 -10.67
CA VAL A 32 -0.21 21.11 -10.24
C VAL A 32 0.26 21.99 -9.08
N GLN A 33 0.04 23.31 -9.15
CA GLN A 33 0.39 24.23 -8.07
C GLN A 33 -0.34 23.89 -6.76
N THR A 34 -1.61 23.48 -6.85
CA THR A 34 -2.38 23.02 -5.68
C THR A 34 -1.73 21.79 -5.04
N ILE A 35 -1.32 20.81 -5.85
CA ILE A 35 -0.66 19.59 -5.36
C ILE A 35 0.73 19.90 -4.78
N LEU A 36 1.50 20.77 -5.42
CA LEU A 36 2.85 21.16 -4.96
C LEU A 36 2.82 22.00 -3.68
N SER A 37 1.73 22.72 -3.43
CA SER A 37 1.53 23.50 -2.21
C SER A 37 1.33 22.63 -0.96
N MET A 38 1.04 21.33 -1.14
CA MET A 38 0.92 20.37 -0.05
C MET A 38 2.25 19.64 0.18
N PRO A 39 2.83 19.68 1.40
CA PRO A 39 4.08 18.98 1.67
C PRO A 39 3.90 17.46 1.59
N ARG A 40 4.78 16.79 0.84
CA ARG A 40 4.75 15.32 0.64
C ARG A 40 4.72 14.52 1.94
N ASN A 41 5.38 15.01 2.99
CA ASN A 41 5.42 14.34 4.30
C ASN A 41 4.01 14.24 4.95
N GLU A 42 3.18 15.28 4.82
CA GLU A 42 1.81 15.24 5.33
C GLU A 42 0.92 14.27 4.55
N LEU A 43 1.20 14.11 3.25
CA LEU A 43 0.46 13.22 2.36
C LEU A 43 0.80 11.75 2.64
N VAL A 44 2.09 11.45 2.85
CA VAL A 44 2.57 10.10 3.20
C VAL A 44 2.04 9.63 4.57
N GLN A 45 1.86 10.54 5.53
CA GLN A 45 1.32 10.18 6.85
C GLN A 45 -0.18 9.84 6.82
N LYS A 46 -0.93 10.32 5.82
CA LYS A 46 -2.39 10.16 5.74
C LYS A 46 -2.85 9.00 4.85
N LEU A 47 -1.96 8.41 4.05
CA LEU A 47 -2.31 7.44 3.01
C LEU A 47 -1.78 6.03 3.32
N ASP A 48 -2.58 4.99 3.04
CA ASP A 48 -2.11 3.59 3.05
C ASP A 48 -0.99 3.41 2.00
N PRO A 49 -0.01 2.50 2.16
CA PRO A 49 1.05 2.32 1.17
C PRO A 49 0.53 2.02 -0.25
N LEU A 50 -0.65 1.39 -0.37
CA LEU A 50 -1.28 1.16 -1.67
C LEU A 50 -1.80 2.46 -2.31
N GLU A 51 -2.30 3.40 -1.51
CA GLU A 51 -2.76 4.71 -1.97
C GLU A 51 -1.58 5.61 -2.34
N GLN A 52 -0.49 5.54 -1.57
CA GLN A 52 0.78 6.22 -1.92
C GLN A 52 1.31 5.75 -3.27
N ALA A 53 1.35 4.43 -3.49
CA ALA A 53 1.79 3.87 -4.78
C ALA A 53 0.91 4.32 -5.95
N LYS A 54 -0.42 4.44 -5.76
CA LYS A 54 -1.32 5.00 -6.77
C LYS A 54 -1.00 6.45 -7.06
N LEU A 55 -0.82 7.26 -6.00
CA LEU A 55 -0.50 8.67 -6.15
C LEU A 55 0.82 8.87 -6.91
N ASP A 56 1.89 8.15 -6.51
CA ASP A 56 3.19 8.22 -7.18
C ASP A 56 3.10 7.82 -8.66
N LEU A 57 2.33 6.78 -8.99
CA LEU A 57 2.09 6.37 -10.37
C LEU A 57 1.30 7.41 -11.17
N MET A 58 0.30 8.05 -10.56
CA MET A 58 -0.44 9.13 -11.20
C MET A 58 0.46 10.34 -11.44
N SER A 59 1.28 10.74 -10.48
CA SER A 59 2.25 11.83 -10.65
C SER A 59 3.26 11.54 -11.76
N ALA A 60 3.81 10.32 -11.79
CA ALA A 60 4.71 9.89 -12.86
C ALA A 60 4.01 9.89 -14.23
N TYR A 61 2.78 9.39 -14.31
CA TYR A 61 1.99 9.42 -15.54
C TYR A 61 1.76 10.85 -16.02
N SER A 62 1.27 11.74 -15.16
CA SER A 62 1.02 13.14 -15.49
C SER A 62 2.28 13.85 -16.02
N LEU A 63 3.43 13.66 -15.37
CA LEU A 63 4.69 14.25 -15.82
C LEU A 63 5.10 13.73 -17.21
N ASN A 64 5.02 12.42 -17.43
CA ASN A 64 5.37 11.83 -18.73
C ASN A 64 4.38 12.23 -19.83
N SER A 65 3.09 12.41 -19.51
CA SER A 65 2.08 12.94 -20.44
C SER A 65 2.35 14.39 -20.82
N LEU A 66 2.73 15.24 -19.87
CA LEU A 66 3.13 16.62 -20.16
C LEU A 66 4.38 16.67 -21.02
N PHE A 67 5.35 15.80 -20.75
CA PHE A 67 6.55 15.69 -21.57
C PHE A 67 6.24 15.18 -22.99
N TRP A 68 5.30 14.23 -23.13
CA TRP A 68 4.80 13.81 -24.44
C TRP A 68 4.21 14.99 -25.22
N MET A 69 3.36 15.79 -24.59
CA MET A 69 2.79 17.00 -25.20
C MET A 69 3.90 17.98 -25.62
N TYR A 70 4.88 18.21 -24.75
CA TYR A 70 6.05 19.04 -25.07
C TYR A 70 6.78 18.55 -26.33
N LEU A 71 7.06 17.25 -26.45
CA LEU A 71 7.69 16.69 -27.65
C LEU A 71 6.88 16.96 -28.92
N VAL A 72 5.54 16.83 -28.85
CA VAL A 72 4.66 17.16 -29.97
C VAL A 72 4.80 18.64 -30.37
N THR A 73 4.90 19.56 -29.40
CA THR A 73 5.10 20.99 -29.71
C THR A 73 6.47 21.28 -30.36
N GLN A 74 7.47 20.45 -30.10
CA GLN A 74 8.79 20.54 -30.73
C GLN A 74 8.86 19.85 -32.11
N GLY A 75 7.73 19.31 -32.60
CA GLY A 75 7.68 18.54 -33.84
C GLY A 75 8.33 17.15 -33.76
N ILE A 76 8.68 16.69 -32.55
CA ILE A 76 9.27 15.37 -32.33
C ILE A 76 8.15 14.35 -32.17
N ASN A 77 8.16 13.31 -33.01
CA ASN A 77 7.20 12.21 -32.89
C ASN A 77 7.44 11.42 -31.60
N PRO A 78 6.56 11.47 -30.59
CA PRO A 78 6.84 10.83 -29.31
C PRO A 78 6.75 9.30 -29.37
N LYS A 79 6.16 8.73 -30.44
CA LYS A 79 6.11 7.27 -30.65
C LYS A 79 7.48 6.65 -30.94
N GLU A 80 8.38 7.45 -31.53
CA GLU A 80 9.77 7.08 -31.82
C GLU A 80 10.72 7.51 -30.69
N HIS A 81 10.21 8.23 -29.69
CA HIS A 81 10.98 8.71 -28.55
C HIS A 81 10.93 7.72 -27.37
N ALA A 82 11.97 7.70 -26.53
CA ALA A 82 12.08 6.82 -25.37
C ALA A 82 10.93 6.99 -24.34
N ILE A 83 10.21 8.11 -24.39
CA ILE A 83 9.04 8.40 -23.57
C ILE A 83 7.95 7.33 -23.68
N LYS A 84 7.84 6.67 -24.85
CA LYS A 84 6.92 5.56 -25.04
C LYS A 84 7.23 4.41 -24.07
N GLN A 85 8.52 4.11 -23.85
CA GLN A 85 8.94 3.06 -22.93
C GLN A 85 8.62 3.42 -21.48
N GLU A 86 8.76 4.69 -21.09
CA GLU A 86 8.37 5.15 -19.76
C GLU A 86 6.85 5.02 -19.53
N LEU A 87 6.03 5.33 -20.54
CA LEU A 87 4.58 5.12 -20.45
C LEU A 87 4.20 3.63 -20.34
N GLU A 88 4.87 2.75 -21.08
CA GLU A 88 4.67 1.30 -20.95
C GLU A 88 5.08 0.80 -19.56
N ARG A 89 6.21 1.27 -19.04
CA ARG A 89 6.68 0.95 -17.70
C ARG A 89 5.66 1.38 -16.63
N ILE A 90 5.11 2.59 -16.73
CA ILE A 90 4.05 3.07 -15.84
C ILE A 90 2.82 2.17 -15.92
N ARG A 91 2.39 1.80 -17.14
CA ARG A 91 1.26 0.88 -17.35
C ARG A 91 1.49 -0.48 -16.67
N THR A 92 2.71 -1.03 -16.76
CA THR A 92 3.07 -2.27 -16.07
C THR A 92 2.87 -2.15 -14.55
N TYR A 93 3.32 -1.04 -13.94
CA TYR A 93 3.14 -0.82 -12.51
C TYR A 93 1.69 -0.53 -12.11
N MET A 94 0.92 0.17 -12.94
CA MET A 94 -0.53 0.34 -12.71
C MET A 94 -1.26 -1.00 -12.70
N ASN A 95 -0.93 -1.89 -13.64
CA ASN A 95 -1.47 -3.25 -13.65
C ASN A 95 -1.06 -4.02 -12.40
N ARG A 96 0.17 -3.85 -11.92
CA ARG A 96 0.62 -4.46 -10.67
C ARG A 96 -0.15 -3.98 -9.45
N VAL A 97 -0.41 -2.67 -9.35
CA VAL A 97 -1.23 -2.09 -8.28
C VAL A 97 -2.66 -2.63 -8.35
N LYS A 98 -3.21 -2.78 -9.56
CA LYS A 98 -4.53 -3.39 -9.77
C LYS A 98 -4.56 -4.84 -9.29
N GLU A 99 -3.60 -5.68 -9.69
CA GLU A 99 -3.49 -7.07 -9.23
C GLU A 99 -3.42 -7.17 -7.70
N ILE A 100 -2.63 -6.32 -7.05
CA ILE A 100 -2.51 -6.32 -5.59
C ILE A 100 -3.84 -5.92 -4.94
N THR A 101 -4.52 -4.93 -5.51
CA THR A 101 -5.85 -4.48 -5.04
C THR A 101 -6.89 -5.60 -5.17
N ASP A 102 -6.89 -6.30 -6.30
CA ASP A 102 -7.84 -7.39 -6.58
C ASP A 102 -7.56 -8.61 -5.70
N ARG A 103 -6.29 -8.97 -5.48
CA ARG A 103 -5.88 -10.01 -4.52
C ARG A 103 -6.26 -9.68 -3.08
N ARG A 104 -6.27 -8.41 -2.70
CA ARG A 104 -6.76 -7.97 -1.39
C ARG A 104 -8.28 -8.19 -1.23
N LYS A 105 -9.04 -8.09 -2.33
CA LYS A 105 -10.50 -8.30 -2.35
C LYS A 105 -10.91 -9.76 -2.55
N ALA A 106 -10.03 -10.59 -3.09
CA ALA A 106 -10.32 -12.00 -3.38
C ALA A 106 -10.62 -12.80 -2.11
N ALA A 107 -11.59 -13.71 -2.21
CA ALA A 107 -11.90 -14.66 -1.14
C ALA A 107 -10.67 -15.51 -0.79
N ARG A 108 -10.41 -15.65 0.50
CA ARG A 108 -9.30 -16.47 1.01
C ARG A 108 -9.83 -17.81 1.50
N LEU A 109 -9.16 -18.89 1.12
CA LEU A 109 -9.45 -20.22 1.66
C LEU A 109 -9.11 -20.26 3.16
N ASP A 110 -10.05 -20.70 3.97
CA ASP A 110 -9.78 -21.03 5.37
C ASP A 110 -9.03 -22.36 5.42
N LYS A 111 -7.70 -22.27 5.55
CA LYS A 111 -6.80 -23.42 5.65
C LYS A 111 -7.13 -24.32 6.84
N ALA A 112 -7.64 -23.75 7.94
CA ALA A 112 -8.01 -24.51 9.12
C ALA A 112 -9.30 -25.30 8.88
N ALA A 113 -10.30 -24.69 8.25
CA ALA A 113 -11.53 -25.38 7.85
C ALA A 113 -11.26 -26.50 6.83
N ALA A 114 -10.45 -26.22 5.80
CA ALA A 114 -10.05 -27.24 4.82
C ALA A 114 -9.32 -28.42 5.48
N SER A 115 -8.46 -28.15 6.46
CA SER A 115 -7.75 -29.19 7.23
C SER A 115 -8.71 -30.05 8.07
N ARG A 116 -9.77 -29.45 8.63
CA ARG A 116 -10.82 -30.19 9.34
C ARG A 116 -11.61 -31.10 8.41
N PHE A 117 -11.97 -30.62 7.21
CA PHE A 117 -12.64 -31.45 6.21
C PHE A 117 -11.77 -32.63 5.78
N LEU A 118 -10.47 -32.41 5.53
CA LEU A 118 -9.56 -33.50 5.19
C LEU A 118 -9.45 -34.53 6.32
N ARG A 119 -9.31 -34.07 7.57
CA ARG A 119 -9.16 -34.97 8.72
C ARG A 119 -10.40 -35.82 8.96
N ASN A 120 -11.60 -35.25 8.80
CA ASN A 120 -12.84 -36.02 8.89
C ASN A 120 -13.01 -36.99 7.72
N ALA A 121 -12.61 -36.60 6.50
CA ALA A 121 -12.77 -37.44 5.31
C ALA A 121 -11.80 -38.63 5.27
N LEU A 122 -10.62 -38.49 5.87
CA LEU A 122 -9.59 -39.54 5.98
C LEU A 122 -9.67 -40.30 7.31
N TRP A 123 -10.72 -40.08 8.10
CA TRP A 123 -10.91 -40.81 9.35
C TRP A 123 -11.46 -42.21 9.03
N GLU A 124 -10.62 -43.22 9.13
CA GLU A 124 -11.03 -44.62 9.14
C GLU A 124 -11.32 -45.04 10.60
N PRO A 125 -12.52 -45.59 10.91
CA PRO A 125 -12.71 -46.27 12.18
C PRO A 125 -11.82 -47.52 12.18
N GLU A 126 -11.05 -47.74 13.25
CA GLU A 126 -10.30 -49.00 13.38
C GLU A 126 -11.28 -50.18 13.45
N GLU A 127 -11.39 -50.93 12.35
CA GLU A 127 -11.98 -52.26 12.36
C GLU A 127 -10.94 -53.26 12.88
N GLY A 128 -11.09 -53.71 14.12
CA GLY A 128 -10.29 -54.81 14.64
C GLY A 128 -10.30 -55.01 16.15
N GLY A 129 -11.43 -55.48 16.70
CA GLY A 129 -11.48 -55.81 18.13
C GLY A 129 -12.72 -56.57 18.61
N SER A 130 -13.25 -57.51 17.83
CA SER A 130 -14.20 -58.50 18.36
C SER A 130 -13.47 -59.49 19.26
N LYS A 131 -13.64 -59.38 20.58
CA LYS A 131 -13.64 -60.52 21.52
C LYS A 131 -14.61 -60.30 22.68
N ASP A 132 -15.44 -61.33 22.86
CA ASP A 132 -16.44 -61.57 23.88
C ASP A 132 -16.03 -61.37 25.34
N THR A 133 -17.09 -61.27 26.16
CA THR A 133 -17.26 -61.49 27.61
C THR A 133 -17.23 -60.28 28.57
N PRO A 134 -18.32 -60.05 29.34
CA PRO A 134 -18.34 -59.10 30.44
C PRO A 134 -17.78 -59.79 31.68
N GLY A 135 -16.65 -59.30 32.19
CA GLY A 135 -16.10 -59.84 33.41
C GLY A 135 -14.89 -59.07 33.88
N ARG A 136 -15.07 -58.41 35.03
CA ARG A 136 -14.08 -58.01 36.02
C ARG A 136 -13.81 -56.50 36.11
N ALA A 137 -14.45 -55.90 37.11
CA ALA A 137 -14.16 -54.58 37.64
C ALA A 137 -12.68 -54.44 38.06
N PRO A 138 -12.05 -53.27 37.85
CA PRO A 138 -10.86 -52.89 38.58
C PRO A 138 -11.21 -51.99 39.76
N GLN A 139 -10.59 -52.36 40.86
CA GLN A 139 -10.68 -51.79 42.19
C GLN A 139 -10.04 -50.39 42.26
N HIS A 140 -10.55 -49.64 43.23
CA HIS A 140 -10.07 -48.36 43.72
C HIS A 140 -8.69 -48.48 44.40
N THR A 141 -7.70 -47.70 43.97
CA THR A 141 -6.58 -47.25 44.83
C THR A 141 -6.06 -45.87 44.40
N PRO A 142 -5.80 -44.94 45.33
CA PRO A 142 -5.46 -43.55 45.03
C PRO A 142 -3.94 -43.29 45.03
N GLY A 143 -3.53 -42.28 44.25
CA GLY A 143 -2.40 -41.43 44.57
C GLY A 143 -1.14 -41.58 43.71
N ARG A 144 -0.82 -40.54 42.93
CA ARG A 144 0.51 -39.88 43.00
C ARG A 144 0.48 -38.53 42.29
N GLY A 145 0.72 -37.46 43.05
CA GLY A 145 0.81 -36.10 42.52
C GLY A 145 2.06 -35.86 41.68
N ARG A 146 1.97 -34.87 40.78
CA ARG A 146 3.14 -34.11 40.35
C ARG A 146 2.76 -32.67 40.04
N ILE A 147 3.19 -31.82 40.97
CA ILE A 147 3.21 -30.37 40.93
C ILE A 147 4.26 -29.93 39.91
N THR A 148 3.89 -29.04 38.99
CA THR A 148 4.82 -28.24 38.17
C THR A 148 5.01 -26.87 38.85
N PRO A 149 6.22 -26.50 39.30
CA PRO A 149 6.46 -25.15 39.80
C PRO A 149 6.93 -24.22 38.68
N GLY A 150 6.30 -23.05 38.61
CA GLY A 150 6.73 -21.90 37.83
C GLY A 150 8.07 -21.34 38.32
N ARG A 151 8.82 -20.78 37.37
CA ARG A 151 10.15 -20.17 37.49
C ARG A 151 10.11 -18.91 36.63
N GLY A 152 10.50 -17.71 37.03
CA GLY A 152 11.02 -17.17 38.27
C GLY A 152 11.25 -15.66 38.04
N HIS A 153 11.02 -14.85 39.07
CA HIS A 153 11.35 -13.42 39.13
C HIS A 153 12.86 -13.19 39.23
N ASN A 154 13.34 -12.04 38.71
CA ASN A 154 14.52 -11.25 39.12
C ASN A 154 14.53 -10.00 38.21
N THR A 155 14.73 -8.72 38.57
CA THR A 155 15.02 -7.88 39.77
C THR A 155 15.09 -6.42 39.20
N PRO A 156 15.48 -5.34 39.91
CA PRO A 156 15.30 -4.95 41.31
C PRO A 156 14.74 -3.50 41.47
N GLY A 157 14.25 -3.17 42.68
CA GLY A 157 14.00 -1.80 43.12
C GLY A 157 14.99 -1.35 44.22
N ARG A 158 15.41 -0.08 44.15
CA ARG A 158 15.96 0.84 45.19
C ARG A 158 16.45 2.08 44.43
N GLY A 159 16.12 3.33 44.70
CA GLY A 159 15.40 4.02 45.76
C GLY A 159 15.99 5.44 45.80
N HIS A 160 15.18 6.50 45.90
CA HIS A 160 15.38 7.65 46.78
C HIS A 160 14.41 8.79 46.44
N HIS A 161 13.59 9.12 47.44
CA HIS A 161 12.74 10.29 47.52
C HIS A 161 13.61 11.47 48.02
N LYS A 162 13.63 12.59 47.28
CA LYS A 162 13.94 13.92 47.82
C LYS A 162 13.10 14.96 47.09
N ARG A 163 12.24 15.61 47.87
CA ARG A 163 11.53 16.86 47.58
C ARG A 163 12.53 17.99 47.32
N PHE A 164 12.20 18.93 46.46
CA PHE A 164 12.40 20.37 46.66
C PHE A 164 11.49 21.14 45.70
N ASP A 165 10.52 21.85 46.27
CA ASP A 165 9.89 23.03 45.69
C ASP A 165 10.95 24.13 45.52
N ASP A 166 10.94 24.93 44.44
CA ASP A 166 10.56 26.36 44.52
C ASP A 166 10.60 27.11 43.16
N HIS A 167 9.87 28.21 43.15
CA HIS A 167 9.49 29.18 42.12
C HIS A 167 10.55 29.87 41.24
N GLN A 168 10.13 30.25 40.01
CA GLN A 168 9.98 31.62 39.42
C GLN A 168 9.96 31.46 37.89
N SER A 169 9.02 31.93 37.05
CA SER A 169 8.27 33.18 36.93
C SER A 169 9.12 34.44 36.84
N LYS A 170 9.67 34.68 35.64
CA LYS A 170 9.52 35.91 34.84
C LYS A 170 9.95 35.65 33.41
#